data_AF-X0WI24-F1
#
_entry.id   AF-X0WI24-F1
#
_cell.length_a   1.000
_cell.length_b   1.000
_cell.length_c   1.000
_cell.angle_alpha   90.00
_cell.angle_beta   90.00
_cell.angle_gamma   90.00
#
_symmetry.space_group_name_H-M   'P 1'
#
loop_
_entity.id
_entity.type
_entity.pdbx_description
1 polymer ?
#
loop_
_entity_poly.entity_id
_entity_poly.type
_entity_poly.pdbx_seq_one_letter_code
_entity_poly.pdbx_strand_id
1 'polypeptide(L)' 'MGTVNEFTFELIARDGCGRAGIFHTPHGDLLTPLFAPVGTQATVKALTPAQLQS' A
#
# COMPACT_ATOMS: atom_id res chain seq x y z
N MET A 1 21.45 -6.23 17.15
CA MET A 1 20.12 -5.58 17.26
C MET A 1 19.45 -5.73 15.90
N GLY A 2 18.59 -6.73 15.76
CA GLY A 2 18.06 -7.15 14.45
C GLY A 2 17.03 -6.17 13.91
N THR A 3 17.21 -5.73 12.67
CA THR A 3 16.25 -4.89 11.95
C THR A 3 15.10 -5.76 11.45
N VAL A 4 13.92 -5.67 12.05
CA VAL A 4 12.71 -6.32 11.50
C VAL A 4 12.13 -5.39 10.44
N ASN A 5 12.63 -5.51 9.21
CA ASN A 5 12.07 -4.86 8.02
C ASN A 5 11.36 -5.93 7.18
N GLU A 6 10.35 -6.58 7.75
CA GLU A 6 9.69 -7.70 7.08
C GLU A 6 8.42 -7.22 6.37
N PHE A 7 8.37 -7.46 5.07
CA PHE A 7 7.17 -7.29 4.26
C PHE A 7 6.36 -8.58 4.32
N THR A 8 5.07 -8.51 4.63
CA THR A 8 4.19 -9.69 4.62
C THR A 8 2.84 -9.38 3.95
N PHE A 9 2.16 -10.42 3.47
CA PHE A 9 0.84 -10.31 2.84
C PHE A 9 -0.18 -11.17 3.59
N GLU A 10 -1.26 -10.56 4.05
CA GLU A 10 -2.44 -11.22 4.62
C GLU A 10 -3.56 -11.27 3.58
N LEU A 11 -4.11 -12.47 3.32
CA LEU A 11 -5.27 -12.63 2.45
C LEU A 11 -6.57 -12.58 3.28
N ILE A 12 -7.41 -11.58 3.03
CA ILE A 12 -8.72 -11.45 3.70
C ILE A 12 -9.79 -12.25 2.96
N ALA A 13 -9.87 -12.10 1.64
CA ALA A 13 -10.92 -12.72 0.84
C ALA A 13 -10.49 -12.91 -0.63
N ARG A 14 -11.20 -13.81 -1.31
CA ARG A 14 -10.99 -14.12 -2.73
C ARG A 14 -12.33 -14.31 -3.43
N ASP A 15 -12.43 -13.79 -4.64
CA ASP A 15 -13.53 -14.09 -5.57
C ASP A 15 -12.94 -14.35 -6.97
N GLY A 16 -13.05 -15.59 -7.46
CA GLY A 16 -12.38 -16.04 -8.69
C GLY A 16 -10.87 -15.77 -8.68
N CYS A 17 -10.42 -14.85 -9.54
CA CYS A 17 -9.03 -14.39 -9.60
C CYS A 17 -8.78 -13.10 -8.78
N GLY A 18 -9.80 -12.43 -8.27
CA GLY A 18 -9.67 -11.25 -7.42
C GLY A 18 -9.28 -11.60 -5.98
N ARG A 19 -8.47 -10.75 -5.34
CA ARG A 19 -7.97 -10.92 -3.97
C ARG A 19 -8.07 -9.60 -3.22
N ALA A 20 -8.63 -9.65 -2.02
CA ALA A 20 -8.58 -8.57 -1.04
C ALA A 20 -7.65 -9.00 0.10
N GLY A 21 -6.78 -8.10 0.56
CA GLY A 21 -5.76 -8.44 1.55
C GLY A 21 -4.99 -7.22 2.04
N ILE A 22 -4.02 -7.44 2.92
CA ILE A 22 -3.21 -6.39 3.55
C ILE A 22 -1.74 -6.64 3.25
N PHE A 23 -1.02 -5.64 2.77
CA PHE A 23 0.44 -5.64 2.83
C PHE A 23 0.88 -4.98 4.13
N HIS A 24 1.51 -5.76 5.00
CA HIS A 24 2.20 -5.19 6.15
C HIS A 24 3.58 -4.72 5.72
N THR A 25 3.83 -3.43 5.86
CA THR A 25 5.12 -2.82 5.59
C THR A 25 5.64 -2.14 6.86
N PRO A 26 6.96 -1.90 6.97
CA PRO A 26 7.50 -1.10 8.07
C PRO A 26 6.92 0.32 8.18
N HIS A 27 6.29 0.81 7.11
CA HIS A 27 5.69 2.15 7.03
C HIS A 27 4.17 2.15 7.25
N GLY A 28 3.59 1.01 7.61
CA GLY A 28 2.16 0.83 7.83
C GLY A 28 1.52 -0.16 6.85
N ASP A 29 0.23 -0.40 7.07
CA ASP A 29 -0.56 -1.36 6.33
C ASP A 29 -1.13 -0.75 5.05
N LEU A 30 -1.10 -1.52 3.96
CA LEU A 30 -1.69 -1.14 2.68
C LEU A 30 -2.81 -2.13 2.32
N LEU A 31 -4.04 -1.64 2.25
CA LEU A 31 -5.20 -2.45 1.86
C LEU A 31 -5.20 -2.70 0.36
N THR A 32 -5.34 -3.95 -0.06
CA THR A 32 -5.42 -4.36 -1.47
C THR A 32 -6.85 -4.77 -1.84
N PRO A 33 -7.32 -4.48 -3.07
CA PRO A 33 -6.59 -3.78 -4.14
C PRO A 33 -6.45 -2.27 -3.87
N LEU A 34 -5.27 -1.70 -4.15
CA LEU A 34 -5.03 -0.25 -4.12
C LEU A 34 -4.51 0.24 -5.45
N PHE A 35 -4.75 1.53 -5.73
CA PHE A 35 -4.17 2.24 -6.85
C PHE A 35 -3.09 3.21 -6.33
N ALA A 36 -1.82 2.87 -6.55
CA ALA A 36 -0.71 3.70 -6.11
C ALA A 36 -0.52 4.86 -7.10
N PRO A 37 -0.50 6.13 -6.65
CA PRO A 37 -0.21 7.26 -7.53
C PRO A 37 1.23 7.18 -8.04
N VAL A 38 1.45 7.54 -9.31
CA VAL A 38 2.80 7.58 -9.90
C VAL A 38 3.49 8.89 -9.50
N GLY A 39 4.50 8.78 -8.64
CA GLY A 39 5.41 9.89 -8.35
C GLY A 39 6.51 9.98 -9.41
N THR A 40 6.44 10.94 -10.32
CA THR A 40 7.56 11.27 -11.22
C THR A 40 8.24 12.54 -10.72
N GLN A 41 9.58 12.54 -10.61
CA GLN A 41 10.37 13.65 -10.05
C GLN A 41 9.98 14.05 -8.61
N ALA A 42 9.85 13.07 -7.71
CA ALA A 42 9.51 13.29 -6.29
C ALA A 42 8.23 14.13 -6.05
N THR A 43 7.36 14.25 -7.05
CA THR A 43 6.12 15.03 -6.98
C THR A 43 4.96 14.17 -7.47
N VAL A 44 3.91 14.04 -6.67
CA VAL A 44 2.61 13.61 -7.18
C VAL A 44 2.01 14.83 -7.87
N LYS A 45 2.02 14.84 -9.21
CA LYS A 45 1.51 15.98 -9.98
C LYS A 45 0.02 16.15 -9.66
N ALA A 46 -0.34 17.32 -9.15
CA ALA A 46 -1.70 17.79 -8.82
C ALA A 46 -2.31 17.42 -7.45
N LEU A 47 -1.62 16.74 -6.53
CA LEU A 47 -2.14 16.47 -5.18
C LEU A 47 -1.09 16.72 -4.08
N THR A 48 -1.48 17.44 -3.04
CA THR A 48 -0.69 17.58 -1.80
C THR A 48 -0.79 16.29 -0.97
N PRO A 49 0.19 15.94 -0.11
CA PRO A 49 0.15 14.72 0.71
C PRO A 49 -1.15 14.55 1.53
N ALA A 50 -1.76 15.67 1.92
CA ALA A 50 -3.03 15.69 2.66
C ALA A 50 -4.23 15.14 1.86
N GLN A 51 -4.17 15.11 0.53
CA GLN A 51 -5.27 14.64 -0.33
C GLN A 51 -5.22 13.14 -0.61
N LEU A 52 -4.19 12.44 -0.15
CA LEU A 52 -4.05 10.98 -0.30
C LEU A 52 -4.71 10.19 0.85
N GLN A 53 -5.14 10.87 1.91
CA GLN A 53 -5.85 10.26 3.05
C GLN A 53 -7.36 10.47 2.92
N SER A 54 -8.03 9.63 2.14
CA SER A 54 -9.50 9.50 2.14
C SER A 54 -9.91 8.06 1.82
#